data_AF-A0A0G1BFM6-F1
#
_entry.id   AF-A0A0G1BFM6-F1
#
_cell.length_a   1.000
_cell.length_b   1.000
_cell.length_c   1.000
_cell.angle_alpha   90.00
_cell.angle_beta   90.00
_cell.angle_gamma   90.00
#
_symmetry.space_group_name_H-M   'P 1'
#
loop_
_entity.id
_entity.type
_entity.pdbx_description
1 polymer ?
#
loop_
_entity_poly.entity_id
_entity_poly.type
_entity_poly.pdbx_seq_one_letter_code
_entity_poly.pdbx_strand_id
1 'polypeptide(L)'
;MRTSFFILAGGFLTGVLWRSFFSISVQGFVVVLLTIALVTCIGKLVSFDWGTAYIALAVLAFLLGVIRTESAYQNYFAKEIFSEGETISTTGTVIHEVDVRDDHAVLYVAVDAGDAQHTTRLRVSVPQYPEFQYGDRVAVQGVVHKPKSFELGTS
;
A
#
# COMPACT_ATOMS: atom_id res chain seq x y z
N MET A 1 -1.32 -13.24 33.44
CA MET A 1 -0.49 -13.33 32.20
C MET A 1 -1.24 -13.92 31.02
N ARG A 2 -1.88 -15.11 31.11
CA ARG A 2 -2.62 -15.72 29.98
C ARG A 2 -3.72 -14.81 29.39
N THR A 3 -4.60 -14.25 30.22
CA THR A 3 -5.75 -13.44 29.77
C THR A 3 -5.33 -12.14 29.09
N SER A 4 -4.33 -11.44 29.62
CA SER A 4 -3.79 -10.20 29.06
C SER A 4 -3.21 -10.39 27.66
N PHE A 5 -2.58 -11.54 27.41
CA PHE A 5 -2.03 -11.89 26.10
C PHE A 5 -3.13 -12.09 25.04
N PHE A 6 -4.21 -12.81 25.38
CA PHE A 6 -5.33 -13.01 24.45
C PHE A 6 -6.06 -11.70 24.11
N ILE A 7 -6.16 -10.77 25.07
CA ILE A 7 -6.77 -9.46 24.85
C ILE A 7 -5.92 -8.61 23.90
N LEU A 8 -4.59 -8.60 24.09
CA LEU A 8 -3.66 -7.92 23.18
C LEU A 8 -3.69 -8.52 21.78
N ALA A 9 -3.59 -9.85 21.67
CA ALA A 9 -3.60 -10.55 20.40
C ALA A 9 -4.93 -10.36 19.66
N GLY A 10 -6.06 -10.47 20.37
CA GLY A 10 -7.39 -10.28 19.80
C GLY A 10 -7.67 -8.84 19.35
N GLY A 11 -7.25 -7.85 20.14
CA GLY A 11 -7.35 -6.43 19.76
C GLY A 11 -6.49 -6.13 18.53
N PHE A 12 -5.26 -6.63 18.49
CA PHE A 12 -4.38 -6.46 17.34
C PHE A 12 -4.93 -7.13 16.07
N LEU A 13 -5.38 -8.40 16.16
CA LEU A 13 -5.94 -9.12 15.01
C LEU A 13 -7.20 -8.43 14.46
N THR A 14 -8.10 -8.00 15.34
CA THR A 14 -9.31 -7.30 14.91
C THR A 14 -8.99 -5.97 14.24
N GLY A 15 -7.98 -5.24 14.70
CA GLY A 15 -7.48 -4.02 14.04
C GLY A 15 -6.93 -4.26 12.64
N VAL A 16 -6.14 -5.33 12.47
CA VAL A 16 -5.61 -5.74 11.16
C VAL A 16 -6.75 -6.14 10.22
N LEU A 17 -7.69 -6.97 10.69
CA LEU A 17 -8.85 -7.40 9.90
C LEU A 17 -9.72 -6.21 9.50
N TRP A 18 -9.97 -5.28 10.41
CA TRP A 18 -10.76 -4.08 10.13
C TRP A 18 -10.17 -3.28 8.98
N ARG A 19 -8.84 -3.07 8.98
CA ARG A 19 -8.17 -2.36 7.88
C ARG A 19 -8.26 -3.13 6.55
N SER A 20 -8.31 -4.46 6.59
CA SER A 20 -8.42 -5.29 5.39
C SER A 20 -9.80 -5.19 4.72
N PHE A 21 -10.87 -4.98 5.48
CA PHE A 21 -12.22 -4.82 4.93
C PHE A 21 -12.57 -3.36 4.58
N PHE A 22 -11.93 -2.39 5.23
CA PHE A 22 -12.20 -0.97 5.02
C PHE A 22 -10.96 -0.24 4.47
N SER A 23 -11.06 0.27 3.23
CA SER A 23 -10.05 1.13 2.61
C SER A 23 -10.01 2.49 3.32
N ILE A 24 -9.22 2.59 4.38
CA ILE A 24 -9.23 3.74 5.27
C ILE A 24 -8.63 4.97 4.57
N SER A 25 -9.55 5.86 4.19
CA SER A 25 -9.42 7.30 3.99
C SER A 25 -9.68 8.02 5.34
N VAL A 26 -10.02 9.32 5.36
CA VAL A 26 -10.32 10.17 6.55
C VAL A 26 -11.14 9.45 7.66
N GLN A 27 -11.93 8.46 7.28
CA GLN A 27 -12.70 7.54 8.13
C GLN A 27 -11.86 6.81 9.21
N GLY A 28 -10.61 6.42 8.95
CA GLY A 28 -9.81 5.73 9.97
C GLY A 28 -9.40 6.65 11.12
N PHE A 29 -9.08 7.91 10.80
CA PHE A 29 -8.80 8.92 11.82
C PHE A 29 -10.02 9.17 12.72
N VAL A 30 -11.23 9.14 12.16
CA VAL A 30 -12.49 9.23 12.90
C VAL A 30 -12.69 8.02 13.82
N VAL A 31 -12.35 6.80 13.38
CA VAL A 31 -12.42 5.59 14.22
C VAL A 31 -11.46 5.67 15.40
N VAL A 32 -10.25 6.19 15.20
CA VAL A 32 -9.28 6.42 16.29
C VAL A 32 -9.81 7.46 17.28
N LEU A 33 -10.34 8.58 16.79
CA LEU A 33 -10.92 9.62 17.64
C LEU A 33 -12.13 9.12 18.43
N LEU A 34 -13.03 8.37 17.80
CA LEU A 34 -14.20 7.80 18.46
C LEU A 34 -13.81 6.74 19.50
N THR A 35 -12.79 5.91 19.23
CA THR A 35 -12.31 4.93 20.21
C THR A 35 -11.65 5.61 21.42
N ILE A 36 -10.84 6.66 21.22
CA ILE A 36 -10.28 7.45 22.32
C ILE A 36 -11.38 8.15 23.13
N ALA A 37 -12.36 8.76 22.45
CA ALA A 37 -13.49 9.41 23.10
C ALA A 37 -14.33 8.42 23.92
N LEU A 38 -14.57 7.22 23.39
CA LEU A 38 -15.30 6.15 24.07
C LEU A 38 -14.56 5.66 25.32
N VAL A 39 -13.25 5.40 25.21
CA VAL A 39 -12.44 4.95 26.35
C VAL A 39 -12.38 6.01 27.45
N THR A 40 -12.24 7.28 27.06
CA THR A 40 -12.19 8.41 28.01
C THR A 40 -13.55 8.63 28.69
N CYS A 41 -14.64 8.48 27.94
CA CYS A 41 -16.00 8.56 28.47
C CYS A 41 -16.27 7.43 29.48
N ILE A 42 -15.93 6.18 29.13
CA ILE A 42 -16.07 5.02 30.01
C ILE A 42 -15.19 5.18 31.26
N GLY A 43 -13.95 5.64 31.12
CA GLY A 43 -13.03 5.85 32.23
C GLY A 43 -13.48 6.92 33.22
N LYS A 44 -14.12 8.00 32.74
CA LYS A 44 -14.75 9.00 33.62
C LYS A 44 -16.02 8.51 34.29
N LEU A 45 -16.80 7.65 33.63
CA LEU A 45 -18.07 7.16 34.18
C LEU A 45 -17.88 6.12 35.29
N VAL A 46 -16.82 5.32 35.25
CA VAL A 46 -16.72 4.08 36.04
C VAL A 46 -15.89 4.19 37.32
N SER A 47 -15.12 5.26 37.54
CA SER A 47 -14.12 5.35 38.63
C SER A 47 -13.06 4.23 38.46
N PHE A 48 -11.92 4.60 37.88
CA PHE A 48 -10.83 3.74 37.39
C PHE A 48 -10.68 2.37 38.09
N ASP A 49 -11.06 1.30 37.39
CA ASP A 49 -10.95 -0.10 37.81
C ASP A 49 -10.01 -0.87 36.86
N TRP A 50 -9.50 -2.02 37.30
CA TRP A 50 -8.63 -2.91 36.50
C TRP A 50 -9.28 -3.34 35.18
N GLY A 51 -10.62 -3.43 35.14
CA GLY A 51 -11.38 -3.66 33.91
C GLY A 51 -11.19 -2.57 32.86
N THR A 52 -11.13 -1.30 33.28
CA THR A 52 -10.90 -0.15 32.38
C THR A 52 -9.49 -0.20 31.79
N ALA A 53 -8.50 -0.65 32.57
CA ALA A 53 -7.12 -0.82 32.11
C ALA A 53 -7.02 -1.89 31.01
N TYR A 54 -7.76 -3.00 31.11
CA TYR A 54 -7.77 -4.03 30.06
C TYR A 54 -8.44 -3.55 28.77
N ILE A 55 -9.49 -2.75 28.86
CA ILE A 55 -10.15 -2.15 27.69
C ILE A 55 -9.21 -1.16 26.99
N ALA A 56 -8.53 -0.30 27.75
CA ALA A 56 -7.54 0.62 27.20
C ALA A 56 -6.38 -0.11 26.50
N LEU A 57 -5.91 -1.22 27.09
CA LEU A 57 -4.86 -2.05 26.50
C LEU A 57 -5.31 -2.73 25.19
N ALA A 58 -6.55 -3.21 25.14
CA ALA A 58 -7.14 -3.79 23.93
C ALA A 58 -7.24 -2.76 22.80
N VAL A 59 -7.67 -1.53 23.12
CA VAL A 59 -7.79 -0.41 22.17
C VAL A 59 -6.41 0.01 21.67
N LEU A 60 -5.40 0.09 22.53
CA LEU A 60 -4.03 0.37 22.10
C LEU A 60 -3.51 -0.68 21.13
N ALA A 61 -3.74 -1.97 21.40
CA ALA A 61 -3.34 -3.04 20.48
C ALA A 61 -4.08 -2.98 19.14
N PHE A 62 -5.38 -2.64 19.16
CA PHE A 62 -6.18 -2.41 17.96
C PHE A 62 -5.62 -1.27 17.11
N LEU A 63 -5.35 -0.12 17.73
CA LEU A 63 -4.77 1.04 17.05
C LEU A 63 -3.40 0.73 16.46
N LEU A 64 -2.55 0.01 17.19
CA LEU A 64 -1.25 -0.43 16.70
C LEU A 64 -1.39 -1.34 15.46
N GLY A 65 -2.36 -2.25 15.47
CA GLY A 65 -2.69 -3.11 14.32
C GLY A 65 -3.13 -2.32 13.09
N VAL A 66 -3.99 -1.32 13.27
CA VAL A 66 -4.44 -0.44 12.19
C VAL A 66 -3.27 0.39 11.64
N ILE A 67 -2.49 1.06 12.50
CA ILE A 67 -1.35 1.90 12.08
C ILE A 67 -0.31 1.06 11.34
N ARG A 68 0.02 -0.13 11.84
CA ARG A 68 0.99 -1.02 11.20
C ARG A 68 0.50 -1.50 9.83
N THR A 69 -0.80 -1.76 9.70
CA THR A 69 -1.39 -2.20 8.43
C THR A 69 -1.49 -1.04 7.45
N GLU A 70 -1.87 0.16 7.90
CA GLU A 70 -1.84 1.39 7.10
C GLU A 70 -0.43 1.67 6.59
N SER A 71 0.58 1.66 7.47
CA SER A 71 1.97 1.92 7.08
C SER A 71 2.47 0.89 6.06
N ALA A 72 2.12 -0.39 6.23
CA ALA A 72 2.45 -1.38 5.20
C ALA A 72 1.69 -1.13 3.90
N TYR A 73 0.39 -0.84 3.96
CA TYR A 73 -0.40 -0.57 2.76
C TYR A 73 0.12 0.65 2.01
N GLN A 74 0.41 1.75 2.72
CA GLN A 74 1.07 2.92 2.15
C GLN A 74 2.42 2.56 1.58
N ASN A 75 3.27 1.74 2.21
CA ASN A 75 4.56 1.36 1.63
C ASN A 75 4.44 0.42 0.41
N TYR A 76 3.43 -0.45 0.36
CA TYR A 76 3.21 -1.40 -0.75
C TYR A 76 2.48 -0.76 -1.94
N PHE A 77 1.54 0.15 -1.67
CA PHE A 77 0.74 0.87 -2.65
C PHE A 77 1.16 2.33 -2.79
N ALA A 78 2.33 2.70 -2.23
CA ALA A 78 2.87 4.05 -2.24
C ALA A 78 3.00 4.51 -3.68
N LYS A 79 2.02 5.35 -4.04
CA LYS A 79 1.93 6.14 -5.25
C LYS A 79 2.09 5.31 -6.51
N GLU A 80 0.96 4.94 -7.09
CA GLU A 80 0.86 5.08 -8.54
C GLU A 80 1.26 6.52 -8.87
N ILE A 81 2.50 6.69 -9.32
CA ILE A 81 3.06 8.00 -9.68
C ILE A 81 2.32 8.57 -10.89
N PHE A 82 1.67 7.70 -11.65
CA PHE A 82 0.98 8.01 -12.88
C PHE A 82 -0.46 7.51 -12.83
N SER A 83 -1.39 8.35 -13.25
CA SER A 83 -2.81 7.98 -13.37
C SER A 83 -3.06 7.22 -14.67
N GLU A 84 -4.07 6.36 -14.69
CA GLU A 84 -4.49 5.69 -15.92
C GLU A 84 -4.99 6.71 -16.95
N GLY A 85 -4.49 6.63 -18.20
CA GLY A 85 -4.83 7.57 -19.27
C GLY A 85 -4.01 8.86 -19.27
N GLU A 86 -3.10 9.04 -18.32
CA GLU A 86 -2.20 10.20 -18.28
C GLU A 86 -1.09 10.05 -19.35
N THR A 87 -0.84 11.12 -20.11
CA THR A 87 0.31 11.17 -21.04
C THR A 87 1.53 11.62 -20.26
N ILE A 88 2.52 10.72 -20.15
CA ILE A 88 3.73 10.96 -19.38
C ILE A 88 4.91 11.17 -20.33
N SER A 89 5.85 12.02 -19.94
CA SER A 89 7.15 12.17 -20.58
C SER A 89 8.20 12.18 -19.48
N THR A 90 8.89 11.06 -19.29
CA THR A 90 9.83 10.87 -18.19
C THR A 90 11.09 10.17 -18.66
N THR A 91 12.19 10.34 -17.92
CA THR A 91 13.45 9.65 -18.18
C THR A 91 13.66 8.57 -17.14
N GLY A 92 14.08 7.38 -17.57
CA GLY A 92 14.36 6.27 -16.67
C GLY A 92 15.51 5.40 -17.15
N THR A 93 15.86 4.41 -16.35
CA THR A 93 16.95 3.46 -16.64
C THR A 93 16.38 2.07 -16.83
N VAL A 94 16.87 1.33 -17.83
CA VAL A 94 16.48 -0.07 -18.07
C VAL A 94 17.05 -0.96 -16.95
N ILE A 95 16.18 -1.59 -16.17
CA ILE A 95 16.55 -2.38 -14.97
C ILE A 95 16.41 -3.89 -15.13
N HIS A 96 15.97 -4.36 -16.30
CA HIS A 96 15.99 -5.78 -16.64
C HIS A 96 16.49 -5.97 -18.06
N GLU A 97 16.98 -7.18 -18.33
CA GLU A 97 17.24 -7.62 -19.68
C GLU A 97 15.95 -7.51 -20.53
N VAL A 98 16.13 -7.03 -21.76
CA VAL A 98 15.01 -6.73 -22.66
C VAL A 98 14.41 -8.05 -23.18
N ASP A 99 13.11 -8.23 -22.96
CA ASP A 99 12.37 -9.38 -23.51
C ASP A 99 12.00 -9.06 -24.97
N VAL A 100 12.82 -9.56 -25.89
CA VAL A 100 12.63 -9.39 -27.34
C VAL A 100 11.67 -10.46 -27.85
N ARG A 101 10.59 -10.04 -28.53
CA ARG A 101 9.64 -10.90 -29.22
C ARG A 101 9.66 -10.59 -30.71
N ASP A 102 8.98 -11.42 -31.49
CA ASP A 102 9.02 -11.37 -32.96
C ASP A 102 8.58 -10.02 -33.56
N ASP A 103 7.70 -9.25 -32.89
CA ASP A 103 7.16 -7.97 -33.38
C ASP A 103 7.53 -6.76 -32.49
N HIS A 104 7.82 -7.01 -31.21
CA HIS A 104 8.06 -5.94 -30.23
C HIS A 104 9.03 -6.38 -29.14
N ALA A 105 9.68 -5.41 -28.53
CA ALA A 105 10.51 -5.59 -27.35
C ALA A 105 9.78 -5.03 -26.11
N VAL A 106 9.94 -5.71 -24.98
CA VAL A 106 9.39 -5.28 -23.69
C VAL A 106 10.54 -4.85 -22.78
N LEU A 107 10.49 -3.60 -22.34
CA LEU A 107 11.46 -3.02 -21.42
C LEU A 107 10.84 -2.82 -20.04
N TYR A 108 11.64 -3.09 -19.01
CA TYR A 108 11.34 -2.67 -17.65
C TYR A 108 12.22 -1.47 -17.30
N VAL A 109 11.59 -0.30 -17.21
CA VAL A 109 12.28 0.96 -16.97
C VAL A 109 11.99 1.44 -15.55
N ALA A 110 13.03 1.70 -14.77
CA ALA A 110 12.92 2.38 -13.48
C ALA A 110 12.91 3.88 -13.69
N VAL A 111 11.87 4.54 -13.18
CA VAL A 111 11.71 5.98 -13.21
C VAL A 111 11.78 6.49 -11.77
N ASP A 112 12.74 7.38 -11.52
CA ASP A 112 12.87 8.03 -10.23
C ASP A 112 12.00 9.29 -10.21
N ALA A 113 11.01 9.33 -9.31
CA ALA A 113 10.10 10.44 -9.22
C ALA A 113 10.65 11.56 -8.32
N GLY A 114 11.84 12.09 -8.64
CA GLY A 114 12.45 13.28 -8.01
C GLY A 114 12.78 13.19 -6.51
N ASP A 115 12.21 12.23 -5.79
CA ASP A 115 12.42 11.94 -4.38
C ASP A 115 12.96 10.50 -4.29
N ALA A 116 14.18 10.36 -3.78
CA ALA A 116 15.02 9.15 -3.88
C ALA A 116 14.42 7.90 -3.22
N GLN A 117 13.24 8.01 -2.61
CA GLN A 117 12.57 6.95 -1.90
C GLN A 117 11.52 6.19 -2.74
N HIS A 118 11.13 6.71 -3.91
CA HIS A 118 10.09 6.10 -4.75
C HIS A 118 10.55 5.91 -6.21
N THR A 119 11.06 4.73 -6.51
CA THR A 119 11.36 4.29 -7.89
C THR A 119 10.18 3.49 -8.43
N THR A 120 9.50 4.00 -9.47
CA THR A 120 8.43 3.27 -10.16
C THR A 120 8.99 2.45 -11.30
N ARG A 121 8.52 1.20 -11.41
CA ARG A 121 8.85 0.32 -12.53
C ARG A 121 7.76 0.41 -13.58
N LEU A 122 8.12 0.83 -14.78
CA LEU A 122 7.24 0.87 -15.94
C LEU A 122 7.57 -0.28 -16.89
N ARG A 123 6.54 -0.94 -17.39
CA ARG A 123 6.65 -1.90 -18.49
C ARG A 123 6.31 -1.17 -19.79
N VAL A 124 7.28 -1.06 -20.69
CA VAL A 124 7.15 -0.33 -21.95
C VAL A 124 7.27 -1.33 -23.09
N SER A 125 6.30 -1.34 -24.00
CA SER A 125 6.41 -2.09 -25.26
C SER A 125 6.86 -1.14 -26.35
N VAL A 126 7.96 -1.47 -27.03
CA VAL A 126 8.54 -0.68 -28.13
C VAL A 126 8.79 -1.58 -29.35
N PRO A 127 8.97 -1.02 -30.55
CA PRO A 127 9.39 -1.79 -31.71
C PRO A 127 10.72 -2.51 -31.43
N GLN A 128 10.97 -3.66 -32.07
CA GLN A 128 12.19 -4.45 -31.88
C GLN A 128 13.49 -3.64 -32.09
N TYR A 129 13.44 -2.63 -32.96
CA TYR A 129 14.56 -1.74 -33.24
C TYR A 129 14.21 -0.29 -32.89
N PRO A 130 15.15 0.48 -32.31
CA PRO A 130 16.54 0.12 -32.00
C PRO A 130 16.66 -0.86 -30.82
N GLU A 131 17.76 -1.62 -30.77
CA GLU A 131 18.06 -2.50 -29.64
C GLU A 131 18.41 -1.67 -28.40
N PHE A 132 17.88 -2.09 -27.24
CA PHE A 132 18.14 -1.46 -25.95
C PHE A 132 18.82 -2.47 -25.02
N GLN A 133 19.71 -1.99 -24.15
CA GLN A 133 20.43 -2.84 -23.21
C GLN A 133 20.14 -2.48 -21.75
N TYR A 134 20.40 -3.43 -20.86
CA TYR A 134 20.34 -3.19 -19.42
C TYR A 134 21.29 -2.06 -19.03
N GLY A 135 20.81 -1.13 -18.21
CA GLY A 135 21.57 0.05 -17.77
C GLY A 135 21.43 1.27 -18.67
N ASP A 136 20.76 1.15 -19.84
CA ASP A 136 20.54 2.28 -20.73
C ASP A 136 19.57 3.29 -20.12
N ARG A 137 19.87 4.58 -20.34
CA ARG A 137 19.02 5.69 -19.94
C ARG A 137 18.13 6.10 -21.10
N VAL A 138 16.82 5.91 -20.96
CA VAL A 138 15.83 6.10 -22.03
C VAL A 138 14.81 7.16 -21.64
N ALA A 139 14.42 7.98 -22.62
CA ALA A 139 13.28 8.88 -22.50
C ALA A 139 12.01 8.14 -22.95
N VAL A 140 11.03 8.02 -22.06
CA VAL A 140 9.77 7.32 -22.29
C VAL A 140 8.66 8.35 -22.41
N GLN A 141 7.95 8.33 -23.54
CA GLN A 141 6.77 9.16 -23.77
C GLN A 141 5.60 8.26 -24.19
N GLY A 142 4.45 8.41 -23.54
CA GLY A 142 3.27 7.61 -23.88
C GLY A 142 2.13 7.74 -22.87
N VAL A 143 1.07 6.97 -23.10
CA VAL A 143 -0.12 6.92 -22.23
C VAL A 143 0.02 5.74 -21.27
N VAL A 144 -0.16 5.98 -19.97
CA VAL A 144 -0.10 4.92 -18.96
C VAL A 144 -1.39 4.11 -18.96
N HIS A 145 -1.25 2.80 -19.14
CA HIS A 145 -2.35 1.84 -19.05
C HIS A 145 -2.12 0.86 -17.91
N LYS A 146 -3.16 0.64 -17.09
CA LYS A 146 -3.10 -0.41 -16.06
C LYS A 146 -3.31 -1.78 -16.72
N PRO A 147 -2.53 -2.80 -16.34
CA PRO A 147 -2.78 -4.15 -16.81
C PRO A 147 -4.14 -4.62 -16.29
N LYS A 148 -5.01 -5.09 -17.19
CA LYS A 148 -6.29 -5.70 -16.81
C LYS A 148 -6.03 -7.00 -16.06
N SER A 149 -6.74 -7.21 -14.96
CA SER A 149 -6.75 -8.49 -14.26
C SER A 149 -7.28 -9.58 -15.19
N PHE A 150 -6.63 -10.74 -15.19
CA PHE A 150 -7.09 -11.88 -15.99
C PHE A 150 -8.33 -12.50 -15.34
N GLU A 151 -9.44 -12.58 -16.07
CA GLU A 151 -10.62 -13.33 -15.64
C GLU A 151 -10.39 -14.81 -15.95
N LEU A 152 -10.28 -15.64 -14.91
CA LEU A 152 -10.23 -17.09 -15.06
C LEU A 152 -11.66 -17.59 -15.31
N GLY A 153 -12.02 -17.76 -16.58
CA GLY A 153 -13.26 -18.43 -16.96
C GLY A 153 -13.16 -19.92 -16.65
N THR A 154 -13.86 -20.39 -15.62
CA THR A 154 -14.17 -21.81 -15.46
C THR A 154 -15.20 -22.18 -16.53
N SER A 155 -14.75 -22.90 -17.55
CA SER A 155 -15.62 -23.56 -18.55
C SER A 155 -15.95 -24.98 -18.09
#